data_AF-E8WHK2-F1
#
_entry.id   AF-E8WHK2-F1
#
_cell.length_a   1.000
_cell.length_b   1.000
_cell.length_c   1.000
_cell.angle_alpha   90.00
_cell.angle_beta   90.00
_cell.angle_gamma   90.00
#
_symmetry.space_group_name_H-M   'P 1'
#
loop_
_entity.id
_entity.type
_entity.pdbx_description
1 polymer ?
#
loop_
_entity_poly.entity_id
_entity_poly.type
_entity_poly.pdbx_seq_one_letter_code
_entity_poly.pdbx_strand_id
1 'polypeptide(L)'
;MSNQGHRIMRNYRNIGPSRFHAFNQRVRTAMADKTRFPESIWAANATLLQSYLSTSDKHDAVYHESKLGSKLMIAQREILQAQLVDYLDEIASLLEMAAVRTPDIIIASGFDLIKERRGHSRATSSAHSAAHADQEEGESGTPA
;
A
#
# COMPACT_ATOMS: atom_id res chain seq x y z
N MET A 1 24.02 -12.62 -1.32
CA MET A 1 22.67 -12.33 -1.86
C MET A 1 21.79 -12.04 -0.67
N SER A 2 21.43 -10.78 -0.45
CA SER A 2 20.61 -10.38 0.70
C SER A 2 19.20 -10.93 0.49
N ASN A 3 18.81 -11.94 1.26
CA ASN A 3 17.45 -12.46 1.30
C ASN A 3 16.59 -11.44 2.07
N GLN A 4 16.34 -10.28 1.47
CA GLN A 4 15.51 -9.24 2.05
C GLN A 4 14.05 -9.62 1.81
N GLY A 5 13.45 -10.22 2.84
CA GLY A 5 12.04 -10.61 2.82
C GLY A 5 11.17 -9.40 2.52
N HIS A 6 10.43 -9.46 1.41
CA HIS A 6 9.39 -8.49 1.11
C HIS A 6 8.32 -8.62 2.20
N ARG A 7 8.26 -7.67 3.13
CA ARG A 7 7.29 -7.69 4.23
C ARG A 7 6.07 -6.86 3.87
N ILE A 8 4.89 -7.40 4.15
CA ILE A 8 3.62 -6.71 3.90
C ILE A 8 3.44 -5.63 4.97
N MET A 9 3.17 -4.41 4.51
CA MET A 9 2.85 -3.29 5.37
C MET A 9 1.38 -3.37 5.82
N ARG A 10 1.17 -3.44 7.14
CA ARG A 10 -0.16 -3.56 7.77
C ARG A 10 -0.82 -2.19 8.00
N ASN A 11 -0.65 -1.26 7.06
CA ASN A 11 -1.18 0.12 7.15
C ASN A 11 -2.70 0.16 7.09
N TYR A 12 -3.34 -0.81 6.42
CA TYR A 12 -4.79 -0.92 6.25
C TYR A 12 -5.58 -0.97 7.57
N ARG A 13 -4.93 -1.27 8.70
CA ARG A 13 -5.53 -1.23 10.04
C ARG A 13 -5.95 0.18 10.49
N ASN A 14 -5.29 1.21 9.97
CA ASN A 14 -5.41 2.59 10.47
C ASN A 14 -5.82 3.60 9.38
N ILE A 15 -6.31 3.14 8.22
CA ILE A 15 -6.73 4.03 7.13
C ILE A 15 -8.24 4.29 7.17
N GLY A 16 -8.63 5.49 6.76
CA GLY A 16 -10.04 5.89 6.70
C GLY A 16 -10.84 5.11 5.65
N PRO A 17 -12.19 5.10 5.73
CA PRO A 17 -13.05 4.20 4.98
C PRO A 17 -12.86 4.22 3.46
N SER A 18 -12.71 5.42 2.86
CA SER A 18 -12.52 5.52 1.41
C SER A 18 -11.17 4.97 0.94
N ARG A 19 -10.11 5.15 1.74
CA ARG A 19 -8.80 4.57 1.43
C ARG A 19 -8.82 3.06 1.66
N PHE A 20 -9.50 2.62 2.72
CA PHE A 20 -9.69 1.20 3.00
C PHE A 20 -10.42 0.49 1.85
N HIS A 21 -11.52 1.06 1.37
CA HIS A 21 -12.26 0.51 0.23
C HIS A 21 -11.38 0.35 -1.01
N ALA A 22 -10.66 1.40 -1.40
CA ALA A 22 -9.75 1.35 -2.56
C ALA A 22 -8.62 0.31 -2.37
N PHE A 23 -8.03 0.25 -1.18
CA PHE A 23 -7.03 -0.76 -0.83
C PHE A 23 -7.61 -2.17 -0.94
N ASN A 24 -8.79 -2.40 -0.35
CA ASN A 24 -9.43 -3.71 -0.34
C ASN A 24 -9.79 -4.17 -1.76
N GLN A 25 -10.31 -3.28 -2.61
CA GLN A 25 -10.62 -3.63 -4.00
C GLN A 25 -9.38 -4.04 -4.79
N ARG A 26 -8.25 -3.39 -4.55
CA ARG A 26 -6.97 -3.74 -5.16
C ARG A 26 -6.51 -5.14 -4.74
N VAL A 27 -6.51 -5.43 -3.43
CA VAL A 27 -6.13 -6.75 -2.90
C VAL A 27 -7.10 -7.82 -3.38
N ARG A 28 -8.41 -7.58 -3.29
CA ARG A 28 -9.46 -8.48 -3.79
C ARG A 28 -9.26 -8.84 -5.25
N THR A 29 -9.05 -7.85 -6.11
CA THR A 29 -8.83 -8.07 -7.55
C THR A 29 -7.60 -8.93 -7.80
N ALA A 30 -6.52 -8.66 -7.05
CA ALA A 30 -5.29 -9.45 -7.14
C ALA A 30 -5.51 -10.91 -6.68
N MET A 31 -6.15 -11.10 -5.52
CA MET A 31 -6.42 -12.42 -4.94
C MET A 31 -7.42 -13.26 -5.75
N ALA A 32 -8.31 -12.62 -6.50
CA ALA A 32 -9.26 -13.31 -7.38
C ALA A 32 -8.58 -13.94 -8.62
N ASP A 33 -7.38 -13.48 -8.98
CA ASP A 33 -6.60 -14.05 -10.08
C ASP A 33 -5.93 -15.36 -9.65
N LYS A 34 -6.64 -16.48 -9.87
CA LYS A 34 -6.19 -17.83 -9.54
C LYS A 34 -4.88 -18.24 -10.22
N THR A 35 -4.47 -17.55 -11.29
CA THR A 35 -3.22 -17.89 -12.00
C THR A 35 -1.97 -17.49 -11.22
N ARG A 36 -2.11 -16.55 -10.27
CA ARG A 36 -0.99 -15.99 -9.49
C ARG A 36 -0.79 -16.64 -8.13
N PHE A 37 -1.81 -17.33 -7.62
CA PHE A 37 -1.81 -17.92 -6.28
C PHE A 37 -2.13 -19.41 -6.36
N PRO A 38 -1.11 -20.29 -6.32
CA PRO A 38 -1.32 -21.72 -6.24
C PRO A 38 -2.24 -22.11 -5.08
N GLU A 39 -3.14 -23.08 -5.30
CA GLU A 39 -4.07 -23.57 -4.27
C GLU A 39 -3.34 -24.10 -3.02
N SER A 40 -2.10 -24.57 -3.17
CA SER A 40 -1.25 -25.05 -2.08
C SER A 40 -0.96 -23.99 -1.01
N ILE A 41 -1.00 -22.69 -1.34
CA ILE A 41 -0.85 -21.60 -0.37
C ILE A 41 -2.00 -21.61 0.64
N TRP A 42 -3.19 -21.98 0.18
CA TRP A 42 -4.43 -21.94 0.95
C TRP A 42 -4.75 -23.25 1.64
N ALA A 43 -3.97 -24.32 1.44
CA ALA A 43 -4.30 -25.67 1.90
C ALA A 43 -4.56 -25.76 3.42
N ALA A 44 -3.86 -24.96 4.23
CA ALA A 44 -4.06 -24.90 5.69
C ALA A 44 -5.32 -24.12 6.10
N ASN A 45 -5.85 -23.27 5.22
CA ASN A 45 -6.97 -22.37 5.46
C ASN A 45 -7.84 -22.25 4.19
N ALA A 46 -8.41 -23.36 3.74
CA ALA A 46 -9.08 -23.46 2.45
C ALA A 46 -10.27 -22.49 2.29
N THR A 47 -10.91 -22.13 3.41
CA THR A 47 -12.06 -21.21 3.42
C THR A 47 -11.67 -19.74 3.56
N LEU A 48 -10.43 -19.41 3.92
CA LEU A 48 -10.03 -18.03 4.22
C LEU A 48 -10.18 -17.13 3.00
N LEU A 49 -9.67 -17.56 1.84
CA LEU A 49 -9.78 -16.79 0.60
C LEU A 49 -11.25 -16.58 0.21
N GLN A 50 -12.08 -17.62 0.31
CA GLN A 50 -13.51 -17.52 -0.02
C GLN A 50 -14.24 -16.57 0.94
N SER A 51 -13.99 -16.67 2.25
CA SER A 51 -14.56 -15.77 3.26
C SER A 51 -14.14 -14.33 3.02
N TYR A 52 -12.86 -14.09 2.73
CA TYR A 52 -12.35 -12.76 2.40
C TYR A 52 -13.03 -12.17 1.15
N LEU A 53 -13.14 -12.95 0.06
CA LEU A 53 -13.77 -12.49 -1.18
C LEU A 53 -15.26 -12.18 -0.96
N SER A 54 -15.99 -13.08 -0.29
CA SER A 54 -17.42 -12.87 0.01
C SER A 54 -17.66 -11.65 0.89
N THR A 55 -16.86 -11.47 1.95
CA THR A 55 -16.98 -10.30 2.83
C THR A 55 -16.56 -9.03 2.10
N SER A 56 -15.58 -9.10 1.19
CA SER A 56 -15.18 -7.96 0.36
C SER A 56 -16.29 -7.49 -0.56
N ASP A 57 -17.05 -8.42 -1.17
CA ASP A 57 -18.21 -8.08 -2.01
C ASP A 57 -19.31 -7.40 -1.20
N LYS A 58 -19.59 -7.91 0.00
CA LYS A 58 -20.56 -7.28 0.92
C LYS A 58 -20.11 -5.88 1.34
N HIS A 59 -18.84 -5.71 1.68
CA HIS A 59 -18.28 -4.41 2.04
C HIS A 59 -18.37 -3.41 0.88
N ASP A 60 -18.17 -3.86 -0.37
CA ASP A 60 -18.33 -3.01 -1.56
C ASP A 60 -19.74 -2.44 -1.68
N ALA A 61 -20.76 -3.30 -1.62
CA ALA A 61 -22.16 -2.89 -1.67
C ALA A 61 -22.50 -1.89 -0.54
N VAL A 62 -22.15 -2.24 0.70
CA VAL A 62 -22.43 -1.39 1.87
C VAL A 62 -21.65 -0.07 1.84
N TYR A 63 -20.42 -0.06 1.32
CA TYR A 63 -19.64 1.17 1.16
C TYR A 63 -20.37 2.19 0.28
N HIS A 64 -20.93 1.76 -0.85
CA HIS A 64 -21.69 2.62 -1.75
C HIS A 64 -22.99 3.12 -1.13
N GLU A 65 -23.74 2.25 -0.46
CA GLU A 65 -24.98 2.64 0.23
C GLU A 65 -24.73 3.61 1.40
N SER A 66 -23.63 3.41 2.13
CA SER A 66 -23.26 4.26 3.28
C SER A 66 -22.98 5.72 2.89
N LYS A 67 -22.65 6.00 1.61
CA LYS A 67 -22.46 7.37 1.11
C LYS A 67 -23.73 8.20 1.13
N LEU A 68 -24.90 7.56 1.19
CA LEU A 68 -26.20 8.21 1.32
C LEU A 68 -26.51 8.64 2.77
N GLY A 69 -25.60 8.39 3.73
CA GLY A 69 -25.69 8.90 5.09
C GLY A 69 -26.52 8.06 6.06
N SER A 70 -26.92 6.84 5.68
CA SER A 70 -27.62 5.92 6.59
C SER A 70 -26.72 5.47 7.74
N LYS A 71 -27.08 5.81 8.98
CA LYS A 71 -26.34 5.42 10.19
C LYS A 71 -26.20 3.90 10.31
N LEU A 72 -27.23 3.14 9.94
CA LEU A 72 -27.20 1.68 9.95
C LEU A 72 -26.15 1.13 8.97
N MET A 73 -26.09 1.69 7.75
CA MET A 73 -25.13 1.26 6.74
C MET A 73 -23.70 1.67 7.11
N ILE A 74 -23.53 2.80 7.78
CA ILE A 74 -22.22 3.23 8.31
C ILE A 74 -21.72 2.22 9.36
N ALA A 75 -22.57 1.84 10.34
CA ALA A 75 -22.20 0.85 11.35
C ALA A 75 -21.90 -0.52 10.71
N GLN A 76 -22.72 -0.96 9.75
CA GLN A 76 -22.49 -2.22 9.04
C GLN A 76 -21.16 -2.20 8.26
N ARG A 77 -20.81 -1.07 7.63
CA ARG A 77 -19.52 -0.89 6.94
C ARG A 77 -18.36 -1.04 7.91
N GLU A 78 -18.46 -0.44 9.09
CA GLU A 78 -17.39 -0.51 10.12
C GLU A 78 -17.18 -1.92 10.63
N ILE A 79 -18.25 -2.68 10.86
CA ILE A 79 -18.17 -4.11 11.24
C ILE A 79 -17.49 -4.92 10.13
N LEU A 80 -17.92 -4.74 8.87
CA LEU A 80 -17.32 -5.44 7.74
C LEU A 80 -15.85 -5.06 7.53
N GLN A 81 -15.51 -3.79 7.72
CA GLN A 81 -14.12 -3.33 7.64
C GLN A 81 -13.25 -3.98 8.72
N ALA A 82 -13.73 -4.07 9.97
CA ALA A 82 -13.01 -4.77 11.04
C ALA A 82 -12.79 -6.25 10.69
N GLN A 83 -13.83 -6.95 10.23
CA GLN A 83 -13.72 -8.35 9.80
C GLN A 83 -12.74 -8.52 8.62
N LEU A 84 -12.73 -7.59 7.67
CA LEU A 84 -11.79 -7.62 6.56
C LEU A 84 -10.35 -7.39 7.02
N VAL A 85 -10.13 -6.55 8.03
CA VAL A 85 -8.78 -6.35 8.62
C VAL A 85 -8.25 -7.67 9.18
N ASP A 86 -9.07 -8.44 9.88
CA ASP A 86 -8.68 -9.75 10.41
C ASP A 86 -8.28 -10.72 9.29
N TYR A 87 -9.10 -10.83 8.23
CA TYR A 87 -8.76 -11.66 7.08
C TYR A 87 -7.49 -11.19 6.35
N LEU A 88 -7.32 -9.88 6.19
CA LEU A 88 -6.13 -9.31 5.54
C LEU A 88 -4.86 -9.62 6.36
N ASP A 89 -4.94 -9.63 7.68
CA ASP A 89 -3.82 -9.99 8.55
C ASP A 89 -3.43 -11.48 8.44
N GLU A 90 -4.42 -12.36 8.39
CA GLU A 90 -4.19 -13.79 8.15
C GLU A 90 -3.60 -14.05 6.76
N ILE A 91 -4.20 -13.45 5.71
CA ILE A 91 -3.71 -13.55 4.33
C ILE A 91 -2.29 -13.01 4.22
N ALA A 92 -2.01 -11.84 4.80
CA ALA A 92 -0.67 -11.26 4.79
C ALA A 92 0.36 -12.22 5.41
N SER A 93 0.00 -12.86 6.53
CA SER A 93 0.90 -13.80 7.21
C SER A 93 1.13 -15.07 6.38
N LEU A 94 0.11 -15.60 5.71
CA LEU A 94 0.24 -16.74 4.79
C LEU A 94 1.13 -16.41 3.58
N LEU A 95 0.92 -15.24 2.97
CA LEU A 95 1.73 -14.80 1.84
C LEU A 95 3.18 -14.51 2.25
N GLU A 96 3.41 -13.92 3.42
CA GLU A 96 4.76 -13.75 3.99
C GLU A 96 5.49 -15.10 4.16
N MET A 97 4.79 -16.15 4.61
CA MET A 97 5.37 -17.50 4.72
C MET A 97 5.62 -18.15 3.35
N ALA A 98 4.67 -18.06 2.43
CA ALA A 98 4.80 -18.66 1.10
C ALA A 98 5.89 -17.96 0.26
N ALA A 99 6.16 -16.67 0.52
CA ALA A 99 7.18 -15.90 -0.19
C ALA A 99 8.61 -16.34 0.06
N VAL A 100 8.84 -17.15 1.10
CA VAL A 100 10.13 -17.83 1.32
C VAL A 100 10.48 -18.71 0.12
N ARG A 101 9.48 -19.33 -0.53
CA ARG A 101 9.66 -20.21 -1.68
C ARG A 101 9.30 -19.53 -3.00
N THR A 102 8.35 -18.60 -2.97
CA THR A 102 7.85 -17.92 -4.18
C THR A 102 7.70 -16.42 -3.91
N PRO A 103 8.79 -15.64 -3.93
CA PRO A 103 8.76 -14.21 -3.55
C PRO A 103 7.76 -13.36 -4.35
N ASP A 104 7.53 -13.71 -5.62
CA ASP A 104 6.67 -12.96 -6.54
C ASP A 104 5.21 -12.89 -6.09
N ILE A 105 4.75 -13.81 -5.23
CA ILE A 105 3.38 -13.81 -4.72
C ILE A 105 3.06 -12.53 -3.94
N ILE A 106 4.04 -11.98 -3.23
CA ILE A 106 3.85 -10.75 -2.44
C ILE A 106 3.73 -9.55 -3.37
N ILE A 107 4.51 -9.51 -4.45
CA ILE A 107 4.42 -8.45 -5.48
C ILE A 107 3.06 -8.53 -6.18
N ALA A 108 2.59 -9.73 -6.48
CA ALA A 108 1.31 -9.98 -7.10
C ALA A 108 0.10 -9.71 -6.18
N SER A 109 0.30 -9.57 -4.87
CA SER A 109 -0.78 -9.60 -3.88
C SER A 109 -1.64 -8.33 -3.77
N GLY A 110 -1.17 -7.21 -4.35
CA GLY A 110 -1.83 -5.90 -4.22
C GLY A 110 -1.69 -5.25 -2.83
N PHE A 111 -1.00 -5.89 -1.88
CA PHE A 111 -0.63 -5.26 -0.61
C PHE A 111 0.44 -4.18 -0.80
N ASP A 112 0.44 -3.19 0.08
CA ASP A 112 1.56 -2.27 0.18
C ASP A 112 2.74 -2.99 0.84
N LEU A 113 3.94 -2.85 0.27
CA LEU A 113 5.14 -3.47 0.79
C LEU A 113 5.98 -2.45 1.55
N ILE A 114 6.66 -2.90 2.60
CA ILE A 114 7.68 -2.08 3.25
C ILE A 114 8.80 -1.86 2.22
N LYS A 115 8.83 -0.67 1.62
CA LYS A 115 9.95 -0.26 0.77
C LYS A 115 11.18 -0.20 1.67
N GLU A 116 12.10 -1.13 1.46
CA GLU A 116 13.40 -0.99 2.07
C GLU A 116 14.02 0.29 1.49
N ARG A 117 14.30 1.26 2.37
CA ARG A 117 14.99 2.49 1.99
C ARG A 117 16.43 2.08 1.69
N ARG A 118 16.69 1.53 0.49
CA ARG A 118 18.04 1.48 -0.07
C ARG A 118 18.55 2.90 0.02
N GLY A 119 19.49 3.13 0.92
CA GLY A 119 20.10 4.43 1.12
C GLY A 119 20.68 4.90 -0.20
N HIS A 120 19.91 5.70 -0.93
CA HIS A 120 20.51 6.70 -1.79
C HIS A 120 21.12 7.72 -0.83
N SER A 121 22.35 7.45 -0.42
CA SER A 121 23.27 8.51 -0.10
C SER A 121 23.38 9.36 -1.37
N ARG A 122 22.49 10.34 -1.53
CA ARG A 122 22.85 11.52 -2.32
C ARG A 122 24.03 12.11 -1.56
N ALA A 123 25.23 11.78 -2.01
CA ALA A 123 26.40 12.58 -1.75
C ALA A 123 26.05 13.99 -2.22
N THR A 124 25.69 14.86 -1.29
CA THR A 124 25.69 16.30 -1.50
C THR A 124 27.16 16.71 -1.52
N SER A 125 27.80 16.49 -2.66
CA SER A 125 29.05 17.13 -3.01
C SER A 125 28.76 18.60 -3.28
N SER A 126 28.79 19.44 -2.26
CA SER A 126 29.13 20.86 -2.39
C SER A 126 29.53 21.40 -1.01
N ALA A 127 30.69 20.96 -0.54
CA ALA A 127 31.41 21.69 0.49
C ALA A 127 32.21 22.81 -0.20
N HIS A 128 32.04 24.04 0.31
CA HIS A 128 33.05 25.10 0.46
C HIS A 128 33.74 25.63 -0.81
N SER A 129 34.03 26.92 -1.00
CA SER A 129 33.96 28.15 -0.20
C SER A 129 34.41 29.32 -1.09
N ALA A 130 34.24 30.54 -0.60
CA ALA A 130 35.08 31.73 -0.83
C ALA A 130 34.81 32.61 -2.07
N ALA A 131 34.09 33.70 -1.79
CA ALA A 131 34.58 35.09 -1.73
C ALA A 131 35.21 35.78 -2.97
N HIS A 132 34.59 36.94 -3.26
CA HIS A 132 35.17 38.28 -3.54
C HIS A 132 35.57 38.72 -4.97
N ALA A 133 35.17 39.98 -5.24
CA ALA A 133 35.77 41.01 -6.13
C ALA A 133 35.63 40.80 -7.66
N ASP A 134 35.45 41.80 -8.52
CA ASP A 134 35.30 43.26 -8.44
C ASP A 134 34.78 43.79 -9.81
N GLN A 135 34.21 45.00 -9.78
CA GLN A 135 34.10 46.08 -10.80
C GLN A 135 34.17 45.83 -12.33
N GLU A 136 33.27 46.50 -13.06
CA GLU A 136 33.52 47.43 -14.20
C GLU A 136 32.16 48.09 -14.57
N GLU A 137 31.88 49.32 -14.14
CA GLU A 137 32.03 50.60 -14.89
C GLU A 137 31.37 50.66 -16.27
N GLY A 138 30.49 51.66 -16.47
CA GLY A 138 29.79 51.90 -17.73
C GLY A 138 28.77 53.04 -17.66
N GLU A 139 29.25 54.24 -17.36
CA GLU A 139 28.53 55.51 -17.33
C GLU A 139 28.09 55.98 -18.73
N SER A 140 26.87 56.51 -18.87
CA SER A 140 26.58 57.59 -19.84
C SER A 140 25.26 58.29 -19.49
N GLY A 141 25.34 59.59 -19.19
CA GLY A 141 24.19 60.48 -18.91
C GLY A 141 23.37 60.83 -20.16
N THR A 142 22.47 61.81 -20.21
CA THR A 142 22.07 62.94 -19.33
C THR A 142 20.68 63.40 -19.86
N PRO A 143 20.14 64.60 -19.54
CA PRO A 143 19.08 64.91 -18.57
C PRO A 143 17.71 65.29 -19.20
N ALA A 144 16.74 65.59 -18.32
CA ALA A 144 15.82 66.72 -18.46
C ALA A 144 15.64 67.40 -17.10
#